data_AF-A0A956ZSW1-F1
#
_entry.id   AF-A0A956ZSW1-F1
#
_cell.length_a   1.000
_cell.length_b   1.000
_cell.length_c   1.000
_cell.angle_alpha   90.00
_cell.angle_beta   90.00
_cell.angle_gamma   90.00
#
_symmetry.space_group_name_H-M   'P 1'
#
loop_
_entity.id
_entity.type
_entity.pdbx_description
1 polymer ?
#
loop_
_entity_poly.entity_id
_entity_poly.type
_entity_poly.pdbx_seq_one_letter_code
_entity_poly.pdbx_strand_id
1 'polypeptide(L)'
;MIQLVTFDFHNTIAHCDAWFKLEIRRLPAAALALIDADALARIGDDALTEAYRTLRMNVIESGIEIEAIDGLEQVYAHFELSYPREEIEAAVEKFMREALLEAEAVPTAIEGIRLLHDRGIRIGVISSAIYHPFLEWTLEKFGLADAVEFVVTSASAGIYKSNPALYAQVLESLGVPPTAAIHVGDSARWDVWSPQQAGMRAVLVPNGEPLSDLQHATEAEPDHIAATLFDAAEWILQQQNPALIIDILTLFPGMFEGVLGESILKRAHAKGLIDIRVHNIRDWTHDKHRTADDTPYGGGAGMVMKAPPIVEAVEDVLGDELPSAHVAIMSAGGRRFSQEIAQDLSEHGRVVLICGHYEGIDERVSEILGADELSIGDYVLTGGELPAMVIADTISRLVPGVITEESILDESHLGEYVEYPHYTRPQEYRGLEVPEVLLSGHHARIAEWRTEQAKLRTARWRPDLLTNSDPDS
;
A
#
# COMPACT_ATOMS: atom_id res chain seq x y z
N MET A 1 7.96 6.13 -1.04
CA MET A 1 6.94 5.09 -1.33
C MET A 1 5.75 5.71 -2.02
N ILE A 2 5.14 4.99 -2.95
CA ILE A 2 3.84 5.36 -3.51
C ILE A 2 2.75 5.07 -2.49
N GLN A 3 1.90 6.07 -2.25
CA GLN A 3 0.82 6.03 -1.27
C GLN A 3 -0.55 5.90 -1.95
N LEU A 4 -0.68 6.47 -3.16
CA LEU A 4 -1.95 6.56 -3.89
C LEU A 4 -1.76 6.18 -5.36
N VAL A 5 -2.66 5.36 -5.88
CA VAL A 5 -2.81 5.14 -7.32
C VAL A 5 -4.23 5.51 -7.71
N THR A 6 -4.37 6.41 -8.68
CA THR A 6 -5.67 6.73 -9.26
C THR A 6 -5.78 6.21 -10.68
N PHE A 7 -6.97 5.84 -11.09
CA PHE A 7 -7.24 5.26 -12.41
C PHE A 7 -8.21 6.13 -13.21
N ASP A 8 -8.01 6.23 -14.51
CA ASP A 8 -9.14 6.50 -15.42
C ASP A 8 -10.14 5.36 -15.37
N PHE A 9 -11.37 5.61 -15.82
CA PHE A 9 -12.44 4.63 -15.82
C PHE A 9 -12.67 3.97 -17.18
N HIS A 10 -12.90 4.77 -18.23
CA HIS A 10 -13.32 4.24 -19.54
C HIS A 10 -12.10 3.72 -20.29
N ASN A 11 -12.17 2.50 -20.84
CA ASN A 11 -11.03 1.83 -21.48
C ASN A 11 -9.80 1.59 -20.60
N THR A 12 -9.81 2.01 -19.33
CA THR A 12 -8.79 1.66 -18.34
C THR A 12 -9.29 0.61 -17.35
N ILE A 13 -10.45 0.82 -16.72
CA ILE A 13 -11.10 -0.16 -15.81
C ILE A 13 -12.22 -0.91 -16.54
N ALA A 14 -13.07 -0.17 -17.25
CA ALA A 14 -14.30 -0.68 -17.84
C ALA A 14 -14.43 -0.30 -19.31
N HIS A 15 -14.92 -1.24 -20.12
CA HIS A 15 -15.39 -0.99 -21.47
C HIS A 15 -16.92 -1.05 -21.50
N CYS A 16 -17.56 0.03 -21.95
CA CYS A 16 -19.01 0.07 -22.17
C CYS A 16 -19.36 1.03 -23.31
N ASP A 17 -19.44 0.48 -24.51
CA ASP A 17 -19.76 1.21 -25.74
C ASP A 17 -21.15 1.87 -25.71
N ALA A 18 -22.12 1.21 -25.08
CA ALA A 18 -23.49 1.72 -24.94
C ALA A 18 -23.51 3.00 -24.08
N TRP A 19 -22.84 2.97 -22.93
CA TRP A 19 -22.70 4.13 -22.05
C TRP A 19 -21.96 5.26 -22.74
N PHE A 20 -20.79 4.99 -23.33
CA PHE A 20 -19.97 6.01 -23.97
C PHE A 20 -20.70 6.73 -25.12
N LYS A 21 -21.40 5.98 -25.98
CA LYS A 21 -22.21 6.55 -27.08
C LYS A 21 -23.41 7.35 -26.56
N LEU A 22 -24.04 6.87 -25.49
CA LEU A 22 -25.14 7.56 -24.84
C LEU A 22 -24.66 8.91 -24.31
N GLU A 23 -23.62 8.89 -23.47
CA GLU A 23 -23.11 10.04 -22.74
C GLU A 23 -22.56 11.14 -23.65
N ILE A 24 -21.87 10.79 -24.75
CA ILE A 24 -21.25 11.80 -25.61
C ILE A 24 -22.23 12.43 -26.61
N ARG A 25 -23.27 11.69 -27.01
CA ARG A 25 -24.10 12.11 -28.16
C ARG A 25 -25.59 12.00 -27.95
N ARG A 26 -26.07 10.89 -27.39
CA ARG A 26 -27.49 10.50 -27.49
C ARG A 26 -28.32 10.78 -26.26
N LEU A 27 -27.70 11.17 -25.15
CA LEU A 27 -28.36 11.30 -23.85
C LEU A 27 -29.62 12.18 -23.89
N PRO A 28 -29.64 13.37 -24.53
CA PRO A 28 -30.84 14.21 -24.55
C PRO A 28 -31.99 13.60 -25.35
N ALA A 29 -31.71 13.01 -26.51
CA ALA A 29 -32.73 12.40 -27.34
C ALA A 29 -33.27 11.11 -26.70
N ALA A 30 -32.40 10.31 -26.10
CA ALA A 30 -32.78 9.10 -25.37
C ALA A 30 -33.70 9.43 -24.19
N ALA A 31 -33.29 10.35 -23.31
CA ALA A 31 -34.10 10.78 -22.17
C ALA A 31 -35.44 11.39 -22.62
N LEU A 32 -35.43 12.24 -23.65
CA LEU A 32 -36.65 12.86 -24.17
C LEU A 32 -37.60 11.81 -24.78
N ALA A 33 -37.09 10.75 -25.41
CA ALA A 33 -37.94 9.67 -25.93
C ALA A 33 -38.79 8.99 -24.86
N LEU A 34 -38.32 8.97 -23.60
CA LEU A 34 -39.07 8.43 -22.47
C LEU A 34 -40.03 9.44 -21.85
N ILE A 35 -39.62 10.72 -21.81
CA ILE A 35 -40.35 11.79 -21.13
C ILE A 35 -41.48 12.34 -22.04
N ASP A 36 -41.15 12.69 -23.29
CA ASP A 36 -42.05 13.30 -24.26
C ASP A 36 -41.67 12.91 -25.71
N ALA A 37 -42.18 11.76 -26.15
CA ALA A 37 -41.94 11.24 -27.49
C ALA A 37 -42.50 12.15 -28.61
N ASP A 38 -43.55 12.93 -28.34
CA ASP A 38 -44.14 13.85 -29.30
C ASP A 38 -43.23 15.08 -29.50
N ALA A 39 -42.63 15.60 -28.43
CA ALA A 39 -41.61 16.64 -28.52
C ALA A 39 -40.37 16.17 -29.28
N LEU A 40 -39.90 14.95 -29.03
CA LEU A 40 -38.79 14.35 -29.80
C LEU A 40 -39.12 14.26 -31.29
N ALA A 41 -40.32 13.78 -31.65
CA ALA A 41 -40.75 13.68 -33.04
C ALA A 41 -40.83 15.06 -33.75
N ARG A 42 -41.17 16.12 -33.00
CA ARG A 42 -41.24 17.49 -33.51
C ARG A 42 -39.86 18.14 -33.71
N ILE A 43 -38.93 17.94 -32.77
CA ILE A 43 -37.60 18.56 -32.79
C ILE A 43 -36.62 17.77 -33.67
N GLY A 44 -36.66 16.45 -33.57
CA GLY A 44 -35.74 15.53 -34.23
C GLY A 44 -34.48 15.24 -33.40
N ASP A 45 -34.00 13.99 -33.49
CA ASP A 45 -32.79 13.50 -32.80
C ASP A 45 -31.53 14.30 -33.16
N ASP A 46 -31.36 14.60 -34.46
CA ASP A 46 -30.18 15.31 -34.97
C ASP A 46 -30.03 16.71 -34.35
N ALA A 47 -31.14 17.43 -34.15
CA ALA A 47 -31.13 18.77 -33.57
C ALA A 47 -30.73 18.76 -32.09
N LEU A 48 -31.26 17.80 -31.31
CA LEU A 48 -30.88 17.60 -29.91
C LEU A 48 -29.42 17.19 -29.77
N THR A 49 -28.96 16.29 -30.64
CA THR A 49 -27.56 15.83 -30.68
C THR A 49 -26.60 16.98 -30.98
N GLU A 50 -26.95 17.89 -31.90
CA GLU A 50 -26.10 19.05 -32.23
C GLU A 50 -26.06 20.09 -31.11
N ALA A 51 -27.21 20.39 -30.49
CA ALA A 51 -27.27 21.30 -29.34
C ALA A 51 -26.43 20.77 -28.17
N TYR A 52 -26.51 19.47 -27.90
CA TYR A 52 -25.73 18.82 -26.87
C TYR A 52 -24.24 18.78 -27.20
N ARG A 53 -23.86 18.49 -28.45
CA ARG A 53 -22.47 18.57 -28.90
C ARG A 53 -21.88 19.96 -28.65
N THR A 54 -22.63 21.02 -28.96
CA THR A 54 -22.20 22.40 -28.71
C THR A 54 -21.99 22.67 -27.22
N LEU A 55 -22.91 22.21 -26.37
CA LEU A 55 -22.77 22.29 -24.92
C LEU A 55 -21.50 21.59 -24.42
N ARG A 56 -21.25 20.34 -24.86
CA ARG A 56 -20.06 19.56 -24.47
C ARG A 56 -18.76 20.21 -24.96
N MET A 57 -18.74 20.80 -26.15
CA MET A 57 -17.57 21.55 -26.63
C MET A 57 -17.26 22.75 -25.74
N ASN A 58 -18.27 23.51 -25.32
CA ASN A 58 -18.09 24.65 -24.41
C ASN A 58 -17.56 24.22 -23.03
N VAL A 59 -18.01 23.08 -22.51
CA VAL A 59 -17.48 22.48 -21.28
C VAL A 59 -15.98 22.18 -21.42
N ILE A 60 -15.60 21.49 -22.50
CA ILE A 60 -14.19 21.12 -22.76
C ILE A 60 -13.33 22.37 -22.91
N GLU A 61 -13.80 23.40 -23.60
CA GLU A 61 -13.08 24.65 -23.80
C GLU A 61 -12.96 25.50 -22.53
N SER A 62 -14.02 25.54 -21.70
CA SER A 62 -14.02 26.31 -20.45
C SER A 62 -13.31 25.58 -19.31
N GLY A 63 -13.21 24.26 -19.37
CA GLY A 63 -12.69 23.40 -18.29
C GLY A 63 -13.63 23.29 -17.09
N ILE A 64 -14.84 23.85 -17.16
CA ILE A 64 -15.88 23.77 -16.12
C ILE A 64 -16.88 22.70 -16.56
N GLU A 65 -17.00 21.65 -15.76
CA GLU A 65 -17.90 20.53 -16.05
C GLU A 65 -19.30 20.77 -15.49
N ILE A 66 -20.29 20.15 -16.12
CA ILE A 66 -21.69 20.14 -15.71
C ILE A 66 -22.20 18.71 -15.57
N GLU A 67 -23.04 18.48 -14.57
CA GLU A 67 -23.73 17.21 -14.38
C GLU A 67 -24.66 16.89 -15.55
N ALA A 68 -24.86 15.60 -15.82
CA ALA A 68 -25.69 15.13 -16.92
C ALA A 68 -27.09 15.77 -16.91
N ILE A 69 -27.72 15.83 -15.74
CA ILE A 69 -29.09 16.36 -15.57
C ILE A 69 -29.14 17.85 -15.90
N ASP A 70 -28.21 18.64 -15.38
CA ASP A 70 -28.13 20.08 -15.64
C ASP A 70 -27.85 20.36 -17.12
N GLY A 71 -27.03 19.53 -17.75
CA GLY A 71 -26.79 19.59 -19.19
C GLY A 71 -28.06 19.33 -20.00
N LEU A 72 -28.86 18.34 -19.61
CA LEU A 72 -30.15 18.05 -20.26
C LEU A 72 -31.15 19.20 -20.09
N GLU A 73 -31.24 19.79 -18.90
CA GLU A 73 -32.09 20.95 -18.66
C GLU A 73 -31.72 22.13 -19.58
N GLN A 74 -30.42 22.39 -19.77
CA GLN A 74 -29.95 23.44 -20.68
C GLN A 74 -30.28 23.14 -22.16
N VAL A 75 -30.10 21.89 -22.60
CA VAL A 75 -30.46 21.48 -23.96
C VAL A 75 -31.97 21.59 -24.18
N TYR A 76 -32.79 21.14 -23.25
CA TYR A 76 -34.25 21.23 -23.37
C TYR A 76 -34.74 22.68 -23.35
N ALA A 77 -34.17 23.53 -22.49
CA ALA A 77 -34.49 24.95 -22.45
C ALA A 77 -34.16 25.67 -23.78
N HIS A 78 -33.12 25.24 -24.51
CA HIS A 78 -32.81 25.76 -25.85
C HIS A 78 -33.95 25.54 -26.86
N PHE A 79 -34.76 24.50 -26.66
CA PHE A 79 -35.94 24.19 -27.48
C PHE A 79 -37.27 24.61 -26.82
N GLU A 80 -37.22 25.50 -25.83
CA GLU A 80 -38.38 25.99 -25.08
C GLU A 80 -39.14 24.85 -24.35
N LEU A 81 -38.43 23.78 -23.98
CA LEU A 81 -38.96 22.67 -23.20
C LEU A 81 -38.51 22.78 -21.73
N SER A 82 -39.36 22.33 -20.81
CA SER A 82 -39.06 22.24 -19.39
C SER A 82 -39.82 21.06 -18.78
N TYR A 83 -39.09 20.23 -18.04
CA TYR A 83 -39.61 19.02 -17.39
C TYR A 83 -39.18 19.01 -15.91
N PRO A 84 -39.92 18.34 -15.02
CA PRO A 84 -39.48 18.14 -13.65
C PRO A 84 -38.14 17.40 -13.61
N ARG A 85 -37.21 17.86 -12.75
CA ARG A 85 -35.87 17.26 -12.61
C ARG A 85 -35.93 15.75 -12.33
N GLU A 86 -36.86 15.33 -11.48
CA GLU A 86 -37.08 13.92 -11.12
C GLU A 86 -37.41 13.05 -12.35
N GLU A 87 -38.10 13.59 -13.36
CA GLU A 87 -38.40 12.85 -14.59
C GLU A 87 -37.16 12.69 -15.47
N ILE A 88 -36.31 13.71 -15.52
CA ILE A 88 -35.02 13.68 -16.23
C ILE A 88 -34.08 12.69 -15.53
N GLU A 89 -33.97 12.76 -14.21
CA GLU A 89 -33.18 11.83 -13.39
C GLU A 89 -33.62 10.38 -13.60
N ALA A 90 -34.92 10.10 -13.53
CA ALA A 90 -35.45 8.75 -13.75
C ALA A 90 -35.17 8.22 -15.17
N ALA A 91 -35.26 9.09 -16.19
CA ALA A 91 -34.96 8.72 -17.56
C ALA A 91 -33.45 8.40 -17.74
N VAL A 92 -32.57 9.25 -17.22
CA VAL A 92 -31.12 9.03 -17.27
C VAL A 92 -30.72 7.77 -16.51
N GLU A 93 -31.20 7.60 -15.29
CA GLU A 93 -30.91 6.41 -14.48
C GLU A 93 -31.31 5.13 -15.22
N LYS A 94 -32.49 5.11 -15.85
CA LYS A 94 -32.95 3.93 -16.59
C LYS A 94 -31.98 3.54 -17.70
N PHE A 95 -31.57 4.48 -18.53
CA PHE A 95 -30.63 4.17 -19.62
C PHE A 95 -29.23 3.81 -19.11
N MET A 96 -28.78 4.43 -18.02
CA MET A 96 -27.50 4.09 -17.39
C MET A 96 -27.52 2.67 -16.81
N ARG A 97 -28.64 2.25 -16.19
CA ARG A 97 -28.82 0.87 -15.73
C ARG A 97 -28.90 -0.15 -16.87
N GLU A 98 -29.51 0.22 -18.00
CA GLU A 98 -29.51 -0.63 -19.20
C GLU A 98 -28.08 -0.77 -19.77
N ALA A 99 -27.33 0.33 -19.88
CA ALA A 99 -25.94 0.31 -20.33
C ALA A 99 -25.01 -0.47 -19.39
N LEU A 100 -25.27 -0.44 -18.07
CA LEU A 100 -24.49 -1.18 -17.07
C LEU A 100 -24.49 -2.69 -17.34
N LEU A 101 -25.56 -3.24 -17.94
CA LEU A 101 -25.62 -4.66 -18.27
C LEU A 101 -24.52 -5.06 -19.26
N GLU A 102 -24.18 -4.16 -20.19
CA GLU A 102 -23.16 -4.33 -21.22
C GLU A 102 -21.75 -3.93 -20.76
N ALA A 103 -21.58 -3.37 -19.57
CA ALA A 103 -20.26 -3.00 -19.05
C ALA A 103 -19.40 -4.24 -18.78
N GLU A 104 -18.22 -4.29 -19.40
CA GLU A 104 -17.22 -5.36 -19.23
C GLU A 104 -15.95 -4.79 -18.59
N ALA A 105 -15.30 -5.56 -17.74
CA ALA A 105 -14.01 -5.17 -17.19
C ALA A 105 -12.93 -5.27 -18.29
N VAL A 106 -12.04 -4.28 -18.35
CA VAL A 106 -10.84 -4.37 -19.20
C VAL A 106 -10.03 -5.58 -18.73
N PRO A 107 -9.47 -6.40 -19.65
CA PRO A 107 -8.70 -7.59 -19.26
C PRO A 107 -7.62 -7.27 -18.24
N THR A 108 -7.55 -8.07 -17.18
CA THR A 108 -6.60 -7.95 -16.05
C THR A 108 -6.77 -6.71 -15.15
N ALA A 109 -7.75 -5.84 -15.41
CA ALA A 109 -7.96 -4.62 -14.62
C ALA A 109 -8.35 -4.92 -13.17
N ILE A 110 -9.24 -5.89 -12.96
CA ILE A 110 -9.67 -6.30 -11.61
C ILE A 110 -8.48 -6.86 -10.84
N GLU A 111 -7.70 -7.74 -11.46
CA GLU A 111 -6.53 -8.36 -10.87
C GLU A 111 -5.45 -7.33 -10.52
N GLY A 112 -5.19 -6.35 -11.41
CA GLY A 112 -4.20 -5.29 -11.16
C GLY A 112 -4.60 -4.35 -10.04
N ILE A 113 -5.87 -3.93 -9.99
CA ILE A 113 -6.39 -3.09 -8.89
C ILE A 113 -6.34 -3.85 -7.56
N ARG A 114 -6.79 -5.11 -7.54
CA ARG A 114 -6.73 -5.98 -6.35
C ARG A 114 -5.29 -6.17 -5.90
N LEU A 115 -4.35 -6.37 -6.82
CA LEU A 115 -2.94 -6.52 -6.50
C LEU A 115 -2.41 -5.29 -5.75
N LEU A 116 -2.70 -4.07 -6.21
CA LEU A 116 -2.26 -2.84 -5.52
C LEU A 116 -2.95 -2.67 -4.16
N HIS A 117 -4.26 -2.88 -4.11
CA HIS A 117 -5.04 -2.80 -2.88
C HIS A 117 -4.53 -3.77 -1.80
N ASP A 118 -4.28 -5.03 -2.16
CA ASP A 118 -3.79 -6.06 -1.23
C ASP A 118 -2.36 -5.77 -0.73
N ARG A 119 -1.63 -4.91 -1.44
CA ARG A 119 -0.32 -4.35 -1.06
C ARG A 119 -0.43 -3.08 -0.22
N GLY A 120 -1.64 -2.67 0.16
CA GLY A 120 -1.91 -1.52 1.03
C GLY A 120 -1.80 -0.17 0.33
N ILE A 121 -1.80 -0.14 -1.01
CA ILE A 121 -1.84 1.11 -1.76
C ILE A 121 -3.27 1.61 -1.81
N ARG A 122 -3.48 2.88 -1.48
CA ARG A 122 -4.80 3.53 -1.59
C ARG A 122 -5.17 3.65 -3.06
N ILE A 123 -6.42 3.33 -3.40
CA ILE A 123 -6.90 3.34 -4.78
C ILE A 123 -8.03 4.34 -4.94
N GLY A 124 -7.98 5.15 -5.99
CA GLY A 124 -9.07 6.04 -6.39
C GLY A 124 -9.38 5.96 -7.88
N VAL A 125 -10.53 6.49 -8.27
CA VAL A 125 -10.90 6.66 -9.67
C VAL A 125 -11.09 8.15 -9.96
N ILE A 126 -10.48 8.65 -11.03
CA ILE A 126 -10.69 10.01 -11.54
C ILE A 126 -11.14 9.88 -12.99
N SER A 127 -12.35 10.35 -13.31
CA SER A 127 -12.97 10.14 -14.63
C SER A 127 -13.56 11.41 -15.23
N SER A 128 -13.62 11.47 -16.56
CA SER A 128 -14.34 12.50 -17.32
C SER A 128 -15.86 12.31 -17.35
N ALA A 129 -16.38 11.26 -16.70
CA ALA A 129 -17.80 10.94 -16.68
C ALA A 129 -18.68 12.07 -16.14
N ILE A 130 -19.91 12.15 -16.65
CA ILE A 130 -20.89 13.18 -16.24
C ILE A 130 -22.06 12.64 -15.41
N TYR A 131 -22.05 11.35 -15.09
CA TYR A 131 -23.06 10.72 -14.24
C TYR A 131 -22.39 9.77 -13.23
N HIS A 132 -22.11 10.30 -12.05
CA HIS A 132 -21.39 9.61 -10.97
C HIS A 132 -21.92 8.22 -10.61
N PRO A 133 -23.24 7.99 -10.45
CA PRO A 133 -23.76 6.70 -10.00
C PRO A 133 -23.39 5.51 -10.91
N PHE A 134 -23.21 5.75 -12.23
CA PHE A 134 -22.85 4.69 -13.16
C PHE A 134 -21.49 4.05 -12.82
N LEU A 135 -20.52 4.85 -12.37
CA LEU A 135 -19.19 4.37 -12.01
C LEU A 135 -19.26 3.50 -10.75
N GLU A 136 -19.97 3.96 -9.72
CA GLU A 136 -20.16 3.20 -8.48
C GLU A 136 -20.82 1.85 -8.74
N TRP A 137 -21.92 1.81 -9.50
CA TRP A 137 -22.60 0.55 -9.83
C TRP A 137 -21.71 -0.40 -10.64
N THR A 138 -20.85 0.14 -11.51
CA THR A 138 -19.92 -0.67 -12.29
C THR A 138 -18.81 -1.25 -11.41
N LEU A 139 -18.26 -0.46 -10.48
CA LEU A 139 -17.27 -0.94 -9.52
C LEU A 139 -17.87 -2.00 -8.59
N GLU A 140 -19.13 -1.84 -8.16
CA GLU A 140 -19.88 -2.88 -7.43
C GLU A 140 -20.04 -4.15 -8.26
N LYS A 141 -20.46 -4.02 -9.53
CA LYS A 141 -20.61 -5.16 -10.47
C LYS A 141 -19.29 -5.94 -10.62
N PHE A 142 -18.16 -5.26 -10.61
CA PHE A 142 -16.83 -5.87 -10.73
C PHE A 142 -16.24 -6.33 -9.40
N GLY A 143 -16.94 -6.11 -8.28
CA GLY A 143 -16.44 -6.44 -6.95
C GLY A 143 -15.19 -5.64 -6.60
N LEU A 144 -15.16 -4.34 -6.91
CA LEU A 144 -14.08 -3.41 -6.60
C LEU A 144 -14.48 -2.32 -5.58
N ALA A 145 -15.74 -2.32 -5.12
CA ALA A 145 -16.26 -1.31 -4.20
C ALA A 145 -15.53 -1.26 -2.84
N ASP A 146 -14.95 -2.38 -2.38
CA ASP A 146 -14.11 -2.44 -1.18
C ASP A 146 -12.65 -2.04 -1.44
N ALA A 147 -12.19 -2.12 -2.69
CA ALA A 147 -10.82 -1.82 -3.06
C ALA A 147 -10.61 -0.35 -3.45
N VAL A 148 -11.64 0.30 -4.02
CA VAL A 148 -11.61 1.71 -4.44
C VAL A 148 -12.11 2.59 -3.31
N GLU A 149 -11.24 3.42 -2.75
CA GLU A 149 -11.52 4.29 -1.61
C GLU A 149 -12.44 5.47 -1.99
N PHE A 150 -12.27 6.01 -3.21
CA PHE A 150 -13.06 7.14 -3.69
C PHE A 150 -13.20 7.15 -5.21
N VAL A 151 -14.26 7.79 -5.69
CA VAL A 151 -14.52 8.08 -7.10
C VAL A 151 -14.74 9.58 -7.25
N VAL A 152 -14.00 10.22 -8.14
CA VAL A 152 -14.16 11.63 -8.50
C VAL A 152 -14.43 11.72 -9.99
N THR A 153 -15.65 12.12 -10.33
CA THR A 153 -16.02 12.46 -11.70
C THR A 153 -15.80 13.95 -11.95
N SER A 154 -15.58 14.32 -13.22
CA SER A 154 -15.47 15.72 -13.60
C SER A 154 -16.72 16.50 -13.18
N ALA A 155 -17.89 15.87 -13.27
CA ALA A 155 -19.15 16.49 -12.88
C ALA A 155 -19.25 16.70 -11.36
N SER A 156 -18.89 15.70 -10.56
CA SER A 156 -18.88 15.84 -9.09
C SER A 156 -17.93 16.93 -8.60
N ALA A 157 -16.83 17.17 -9.33
CA ALA A 157 -15.86 18.21 -9.02
C ALA A 157 -16.18 19.58 -9.66
N GLY A 158 -17.09 19.63 -10.63
CA GLY A 158 -17.32 20.81 -11.48
C GLY A 158 -16.11 21.23 -12.33
N ILE A 159 -15.10 20.36 -12.44
CA ILE A 159 -13.84 20.61 -13.14
C ILE A 159 -13.61 19.48 -14.13
N TYR A 160 -13.40 19.83 -15.39
CA TYR A 160 -13.13 18.84 -16.42
C TYR A 160 -11.78 18.15 -16.15
N LYS A 161 -11.72 16.81 -16.23
CA LYS A 161 -10.56 15.98 -15.87
C LYS A 161 -9.24 16.41 -16.52
N SER A 162 -9.30 17.02 -17.70
CA SER A 162 -8.09 17.52 -18.35
C SER A 162 -7.43 18.70 -17.63
N ASN A 163 -8.10 19.30 -16.65
CA ASN A 163 -7.57 20.39 -15.86
C ASN A 163 -6.72 19.83 -14.70
N PRO A 164 -5.42 20.16 -14.62
CA PRO A 164 -4.54 19.70 -13.54
C PRO A 164 -5.03 20.04 -12.12
N ALA A 165 -5.85 21.08 -11.98
CA ALA A 165 -6.44 21.49 -10.71
C ALA A 165 -7.29 20.38 -10.06
N LEU A 166 -7.94 19.51 -10.86
CA LEU A 166 -8.70 18.38 -10.33
C LEU A 166 -7.82 17.45 -9.52
N TYR A 167 -6.68 17.04 -10.09
CA TYR A 167 -5.73 16.15 -9.43
C TYR A 167 -5.12 16.78 -8.17
N ALA A 168 -4.76 18.07 -8.25
CA ALA A 168 -4.23 18.80 -7.11
C ALA A 168 -5.22 18.85 -5.93
N GLN A 169 -6.52 19.10 -6.22
CA GLN A 169 -7.57 19.11 -5.19
C GLN A 169 -7.77 17.73 -4.55
N VAL A 170 -7.76 16.65 -5.35
CA VAL A 170 -7.85 15.29 -4.84
C VAL A 170 -6.69 15.00 -3.89
N LEU A 171 -5.45 15.28 -4.31
CA LEU A 171 -4.25 15.05 -3.49
C LEU A 171 -4.27 15.85 -2.17
N GLU A 172 -4.65 17.13 -2.24
CA GLU A 172 -4.77 18.00 -1.06
C GLU A 172 -5.81 17.46 -0.06
N SER A 173 -6.97 17.01 -0.55
CA SER A 173 -8.02 16.46 0.31
C SER A 173 -7.61 15.17 1.04
N LEU A 174 -6.67 14.41 0.46
CA LEU A 174 -6.20 13.13 1.00
C LEU A 174 -4.89 13.28 1.79
N GLY A 175 -4.28 14.47 1.81
CA GLY A 175 -2.97 14.71 2.44
C GLY A 175 -1.81 13.98 1.77
N VAL A 176 -1.92 13.62 0.48
CA VAL A 176 -0.90 12.86 -0.25
C VAL A 176 -0.03 13.81 -1.07
N PRO A 177 1.31 13.79 -0.93
CA PRO A 177 2.19 14.60 -1.76
C PRO A 177 2.16 14.09 -3.22
N PRO A 178 2.19 14.97 -4.25
CA PRO A 178 2.10 14.55 -5.65
C PRO A 178 3.16 13.51 -6.06
N THR A 179 4.37 13.62 -5.52
CA THR A 179 5.48 12.68 -5.78
C THR A 179 5.23 11.26 -5.25
N ALA A 180 4.26 11.09 -4.34
CA ALA A 180 3.83 9.80 -3.81
C ALA A 180 2.56 9.27 -4.48
N ALA A 181 2.11 9.87 -5.59
CA ALA A 181 0.91 9.48 -6.30
C ALA A 181 1.17 9.16 -7.78
N ILE A 182 0.44 8.18 -8.31
CA ILE A 182 0.48 7.77 -9.72
C ILE A 182 -0.92 7.81 -10.30
N HIS A 183 -1.08 8.36 -11.50
CA HIS A 183 -2.29 8.18 -12.29
C HIS A 183 -2.06 7.14 -13.39
N VAL A 184 -3.04 6.29 -13.64
CA VAL A 184 -3.00 5.26 -14.67
C VAL A 184 -4.21 5.44 -15.59
N GLY A 185 -3.97 5.54 -16.89
CA GLY A 185 -5.05 5.64 -17.87
C GLY A 185 -4.62 5.29 -19.28
N ASP A 186 -5.55 5.35 -20.22
CA ASP A 186 -5.37 4.95 -21.61
C ASP A 186 -5.07 6.13 -22.56
N SER A 187 -5.28 7.37 -22.12
CA SER A 187 -5.06 8.56 -22.95
C SER A 187 -3.80 9.33 -22.59
N ALA A 188 -2.84 9.43 -23.53
CA ALA A 188 -1.68 10.30 -23.36
C ALA A 188 -2.06 11.78 -23.15
N ARG A 189 -3.15 12.24 -23.78
CA ARG A 189 -3.60 13.63 -23.65
C ARG A 189 -4.22 13.91 -22.28
N TRP A 190 -5.04 13.01 -21.77
CA TRP A 190 -5.89 13.27 -20.59
C TRP A 190 -5.38 12.62 -19.31
N ASP A 191 -4.71 11.47 -19.42
CA ASP A 191 -4.28 10.64 -18.30
C ASP A 191 -2.76 10.67 -18.07
N VAL A 192 -2.01 11.36 -18.93
CA VAL A 192 -0.56 11.58 -18.75
C VAL A 192 -0.27 13.04 -18.47
N TRP A 193 -0.62 13.94 -19.39
CA TRP A 193 -0.25 15.35 -19.26
C TRP A 193 -0.84 16.01 -18.00
N SER A 194 -2.15 15.87 -17.75
CA SER A 194 -2.82 16.57 -16.65
C SER A 194 -2.35 16.15 -15.26
N PRO A 195 -2.20 14.84 -14.93
CA PRO A 195 -1.57 14.41 -13.68
C PRO A 195 -0.13 14.89 -13.53
N GLN A 196 0.68 14.85 -14.60
CA GLN A 196 2.07 15.32 -14.55
C GLN A 196 2.17 16.82 -14.26
N GLN A 197 1.26 17.63 -14.79
CA GLN A 197 1.19 19.06 -14.44
C GLN A 197 0.79 19.29 -12.98
N ALA A 198 0.10 18.33 -12.34
CA ALA A 198 -0.17 18.35 -10.90
C ALA A 198 0.99 17.79 -10.05
N GLY A 199 2.09 17.36 -10.68
CA GLY A 199 3.28 16.81 -10.01
C GLY A 199 3.21 15.31 -9.73
N MET A 200 2.20 14.61 -10.25
CA MET A 200 2.09 13.15 -10.18
C MET A 200 2.95 12.47 -11.23
N ARG A 201 3.25 11.18 -11.03
CA ARG A 201 3.72 10.32 -12.12
C ARG A 201 2.52 9.75 -12.89
N ALA A 202 2.70 9.42 -14.16
CA ALA A 202 1.64 8.87 -15.00
C ALA A 202 2.08 7.62 -15.76
N VAL A 203 1.22 6.61 -15.76
CA VAL A 203 1.41 5.36 -16.50
C VAL A 203 0.35 5.26 -17.59
N LEU A 204 0.80 5.07 -18.83
CA LEU A 204 -0.07 4.86 -19.98
C LEU A 204 -0.33 3.36 -20.18
N VAL A 205 -1.61 2.98 -20.29
CA VAL A 205 -2.05 1.62 -20.60
C VAL A 205 -2.91 1.66 -21.87
N PRO A 206 -2.33 1.41 -23.06
CA PRO A 206 -2.99 1.65 -24.34
C PRO A 206 -4.07 0.62 -24.69
N ASN A 207 -4.16 -0.50 -23.95
CA ASN A 207 -5.18 -1.55 -24.09
C ASN A 207 -5.47 -2.00 -25.53
N GLY A 208 -4.42 -2.09 -26.35
CA GLY A 208 -4.47 -2.57 -27.73
C GLY A 208 -4.60 -1.50 -28.81
N GLU A 209 -4.75 -0.22 -28.44
CA GLU A 209 -4.65 0.88 -29.40
C GLU A 209 -3.18 1.16 -29.79
N PRO A 210 -2.88 1.40 -31.09
CA PRO A 210 -1.54 1.78 -31.50
C PRO A 210 -1.09 3.07 -30.82
N LEU A 211 0.13 3.10 -30.29
CA LEU A 211 0.71 4.32 -29.68
C LEU A 211 0.69 5.53 -30.62
N SER A 212 0.75 5.31 -31.94
CA SER A 212 0.63 6.37 -32.96
C SER A 212 -0.74 7.05 -32.98
N ASP A 213 -1.80 6.34 -32.60
CA ASP A 213 -3.17 6.84 -32.62
C ASP A 213 -3.50 7.58 -31.31
N LEU A 214 -2.84 7.18 -30.22
CA LEU A 214 -2.89 7.84 -28.91
C LEU A 214 -2.06 9.15 -28.85
N GLN A 215 -1.08 9.30 -29.75
CA GLN A 215 -0.26 10.50 -29.90
C GLN A 215 -0.95 11.58 -30.74
N HIS A 216 -2.01 12.19 -30.21
CA HIS A 216 -2.54 13.42 -30.79
C HIS A 216 -2.71 14.52 -29.72
N ALA A 217 -1.82 15.53 -29.84
CA ALA A 217 -1.91 16.92 -29.34
C ALA A 217 -1.08 17.38 -28.12
N THR A 218 -0.21 16.57 -27.49
CA THR A 218 0.71 17.05 -26.42
C THR A 218 2.06 16.33 -26.40
N GLU A 219 3.15 17.04 -26.10
CA GLU A 219 4.55 16.53 -25.99
C GLU A 219 4.83 15.72 -24.68
N ALA A 220 3.79 15.27 -23.97
CA ALA A 220 3.97 14.60 -22.68
C ALA A 220 4.40 13.14 -22.85
N GLU A 221 5.60 12.80 -22.38
CA GLU A 221 6.06 11.41 -22.28
C GLU A 221 5.59 10.81 -20.95
N PRO A 222 4.94 9.62 -20.96
CA PRO A 222 4.55 8.95 -19.73
C PRO A 222 5.78 8.42 -18.97
N ASP A 223 5.69 8.34 -17.65
CA ASP A 223 6.73 7.76 -16.80
C ASP A 223 6.93 6.26 -17.08
N HIS A 224 5.87 5.58 -17.51
CA HIS A 224 5.91 4.19 -17.97
C HIS A 224 4.78 3.90 -18.97
N ILE A 225 5.03 2.95 -19.87
CA ILE A 225 4.01 2.38 -20.76
C ILE A 225 3.89 0.90 -20.42
N ALA A 226 2.73 0.50 -19.91
CA ALA A 226 2.43 -0.88 -19.56
C ALA A 226 1.48 -1.49 -20.60
N ALA A 227 1.65 -2.78 -20.91
CA ALA A 227 0.80 -3.44 -21.89
C ALA A 227 -0.63 -3.68 -21.37
N THR A 228 -0.76 -3.94 -20.07
CA THR A 228 -2.02 -4.13 -19.36
C THR A 228 -2.02 -3.38 -18.03
N LEU A 229 -3.20 -3.24 -17.40
CA LEU A 229 -3.29 -2.65 -16.06
C LEU A 229 -2.56 -3.51 -15.01
N PHE A 230 -2.56 -4.84 -15.17
CA PHE A 230 -1.78 -5.70 -14.29
C PHE A 230 -0.27 -5.46 -14.40
N ASP A 231 0.27 -5.31 -15.62
CA ASP A 231 1.68 -4.95 -15.81
C ASP A 231 2.01 -3.58 -15.20
N ALA A 232 1.08 -2.62 -15.30
CA ALA A 232 1.22 -1.33 -14.64
C ALA A 232 1.29 -1.49 -13.11
N ALA A 233 0.41 -2.31 -12.53
CA ALA A 233 0.42 -2.62 -11.11
C ALA A 233 1.74 -3.26 -10.64
N GLU A 234 2.26 -4.23 -11.39
CA GLU A 234 3.56 -4.85 -11.09
C GLU A 234 4.70 -3.82 -11.13
N TRP A 235 4.73 -2.97 -12.16
CA TRP A 235 5.73 -1.91 -12.27
C TRP A 235 5.63 -0.92 -11.11
N ILE A 236 4.42 -0.48 -10.74
CA ILE A 236 4.19 0.43 -9.60
C ILE A 236 4.74 -0.18 -8.32
N LEU A 237 4.52 -1.48 -8.10
CA LEU A 237 5.03 -2.18 -6.93
C LEU A 237 6.56 -2.33 -6.94
N GLN A 238 7.18 -2.48 -8.11
CA GLN A 238 8.64 -2.47 -8.25
C GLN A 238 9.26 -1.11 -7.94
N GLN A 239 8.49 -0.01 -8.05
CA GLN A 239 8.94 1.32 -7.63
C GLN A 239 8.93 1.50 -6.10
N GLN A 240 8.44 0.52 -5.36
CA GLN A 240 8.54 0.51 -3.90
C GLN A 240 9.85 -0.16 -3.52
N ASN A 241 10.81 0.62 -3.00
CA ASN A 241 11.88 0.01 -2.23
C ASN A 241 11.27 -0.57 -0.95
N PRO A 242 11.70 -1.77 -0.51
CA PRO A 242 11.30 -2.27 0.80
C PRO A 242 11.65 -1.24 1.86
N ALA A 243 10.75 -1.03 2.81
CA ALA A 243 10.96 -0.07 3.88
C ALA A 243 12.15 -0.49 4.76
N LEU A 244 12.42 -1.80 4.84
CA LEU A 244 13.52 -2.38 5.61
C LEU A 244 14.18 -3.55 4.88
N ILE A 245 15.50 -3.47 4.69
CA ILE A 245 16.34 -4.56 4.20
C ILE A 245 17.15 -5.12 5.38
N ILE A 246 17.12 -6.43 5.60
CA ILE A 246 17.89 -7.11 6.64
C ILE A 246 18.84 -8.11 6.00
N ASP A 247 20.15 -7.84 6.07
CA ASP A 247 21.20 -8.75 5.62
C ASP A 247 21.73 -9.56 6.80
N ILE A 248 21.56 -10.88 6.78
CA ILE A 248 22.02 -11.79 7.84
C ILE A 248 23.26 -12.53 7.37
N LEU A 249 24.39 -12.30 8.03
CA LEU A 249 25.63 -13.01 7.75
C LEU A 249 25.78 -14.16 8.74
N THR A 250 25.88 -15.39 8.22
CA THR A 250 25.91 -16.61 9.05
C THR A 250 26.79 -17.69 8.42
N LEU A 251 27.19 -18.66 9.25
CA LEU A 251 27.76 -19.91 8.78
C LEU A 251 26.70 -20.98 8.47
N PHE A 252 25.44 -20.77 8.84
CA PHE A 252 24.36 -21.77 8.77
C PHE A 252 23.07 -21.22 8.14
N PRO A 253 23.10 -20.83 6.85
CA PRO A 253 21.93 -20.20 6.20
C PRO A 253 20.66 -21.06 6.24
N GLY A 254 20.79 -22.39 6.19
CA GLY A 254 19.64 -23.31 6.24
C GLY A 254 18.81 -23.23 7.54
N MET A 255 19.33 -22.62 8.61
CA MET A 255 18.55 -22.41 9.84
C MET A 255 17.40 -21.39 9.65
N PHE A 256 17.50 -20.50 8.67
CA PHE A 256 16.56 -19.40 8.46
C PHE A 256 15.36 -19.76 7.58
N GLU A 257 15.44 -20.84 6.79
CA GLU A 257 14.40 -21.21 5.82
C GLU A 257 13.00 -21.31 6.45
N GLY A 258 12.89 -21.94 7.62
CA GLY A 258 11.60 -22.12 8.30
C GLY A 258 11.03 -20.84 8.90
N VAL A 259 11.88 -19.98 9.48
CA VAL A 259 11.43 -18.75 10.14
C VAL A 259 11.04 -17.69 9.12
N LEU A 260 11.87 -17.50 8.07
CA LEU A 260 11.62 -16.49 7.04
C LEU A 260 10.53 -16.93 6.05
N GLY A 261 10.39 -18.24 5.82
CA GLY A 261 9.46 -18.81 4.84
C GLY A 261 8.00 -18.94 5.29
N GLU A 262 7.68 -18.55 6.53
CA GLU A 262 6.37 -18.79 7.14
C GLU A 262 5.72 -17.53 7.75
N SER A 263 4.42 -17.66 8.06
CA SER A 263 3.66 -16.70 8.85
C SER A 263 3.75 -15.23 8.35
N ILE A 264 3.97 -14.28 9.26
CA ILE A 264 3.93 -12.84 9.02
C ILE A 264 5.10 -12.34 8.18
N LEU A 265 6.30 -12.89 8.40
CA LEU A 265 7.51 -12.51 7.66
C LEU A 265 7.37 -12.89 6.18
N LYS A 266 6.86 -14.09 5.88
CA LYS A 266 6.52 -14.50 4.50
C LYS A 266 5.57 -13.52 3.82
N ARG A 267 4.51 -13.10 4.53
CA ARG A 267 3.52 -12.16 3.98
C ARG A 267 4.13 -10.77 3.78
N ALA A 268 4.90 -10.28 4.74
CA ALA A 268 5.58 -8.99 4.66
C ALA A 268 6.57 -8.92 3.49
N HIS A 269 7.36 -9.99 3.31
CA HIS A 269 8.28 -10.13 2.19
C HIS A 269 7.53 -10.20 0.85
N ALA A 270 6.47 -11.03 0.77
CA ALA A 270 5.63 -11.09 -0.43
C ALA A 270 4.97 -9.75 -0.77
N LYS A 271 4.70 -8.90 0.23
CA LYS A 271 4.20 -7.54 0.02
C LYS A 271 5.28 -6.54 -0.42
N GLY A 272 6.56 -6.89 -0.33
CA GLY A 272 7.68 -5.99 -0.61
C GLY A 272 7.90 -4.96 0.50
N LEU A 273 7.36 -5.19 1.71
CA LEU A 273 7.55 -4.28 2.85
C LEU A 273 8.93 -4.47 3.50
N ILE A 274 9.39 -5.73 3.51
CA ILE A 274 10.69 -6.13 4.04
C ILE A 274 11.43 -7.02 3.05
N ASP A 275 12.76 -7.00 3.10
CA ASP A 275 13.61 -7.92 2.34
C ASP A 275 14.68 -8.51 3.25
N ILE A 276 14.59 -9.81 3.56
CA ILE A 276 15.52 -10.49 4.46
C ILE A 276 16.40 -11.42 3.64
N ARG A 277 17.69 -11.11 3.61
CA ARG A 277 18.70 -11.79 2.79
C ARG A 277 19.67 -12.52 3.70
N VAL A 278 19.94 -13.79 3.39
CA VAL A 278 20.82 -14.63 4.21
C VAL A 278 22.07 -14.98 3.43
N HIS A 279 23.22 -14.60 3.96
CA HIS A 279 24.53 -14.69 3.32
C HIS A 279 25.41 -15.69 4.06
N ASN A 280 26.02 -16.63 3.33
CA ASN A 280 26.96 -17.57 3.93
C ASN A 280 28.36 -16.96 3.95
N ILE A 281 28.88 -16.67 5.15
CA ILE A 281 30.21 -16.04 5.32
C ILE A 281 31.33 -16.85 4.61
N ARG A 282 31.14 -18.16 4.42
CA ARG A 282 32.09 -19.00 3.69
C ARG A 282 32.21 -18.67 2.21
N ASP A 283 31.34 -17.85 1.64
CA ASP A 283 31.45 -17.40 0.25
C ASP A 283 32.59 -16.37 0.07
N TRP A 284 33.02 -15.70 1.16
CA TRP A 284 34.14 -14.74 1.19
C TRP A 284 35.43 -15.33 1.75
N THR A 285 35.57 -16.65 1.75
CA THR A 285 36.83 -17.33 2.13
C THR A 285 37.66 -17.66 0.90
N HIS A 286 38.98 -17.51 0.99
CA HIS A 286 39.90 -17.66 -0.15
C HIS A 286 40.65 -19.00 -0.21
N ASP A 287 40.47 -19.87 0.79
CA ASP A 287 41.10 -21.18 0.82
C ASP A 287 40.18 -22.30 0.30
N LYS A 288 40.78 -23.39 -0.18
CA LYS A 288 40.06 -24.54 -0.74
C LYS A 288 39.06 -25.18 0.23
N HIS A 289 39.29 -25.08 1.54
CA HIS A 289 38.46 -25.68 2.57
C HIS A 289 37.34 -24.75 3.06
N ARG A 290 37.29 -23.52 2.54
CA ARG A 290 36.33 -22.48 2.94
C ARG A 290 36.35 -22.21 4.43
N THR A 291 37.55 -21.98 4.96
CA THR A 291 37.85 -21.89 6.38
C THR A 291 37.51 -20.50 6.92
N ALA A 292 36.45 -20.42 7.72
CA ALA A 292 35.95 -19.18 8.31
C ALA A 292 36.36 -18.98 9.78
N ASP A 293 37.09 -19.92 10.38
CA ASP A 293 37.50 -19.90 11.78
C ASP A 293 38.95 -20.39 11.96
N ASP A 294 39.60 -19.99 13.06
CA ASP A 294 40.95 -20.44 13.43
C ASP A 294 41.12 -20.48 14.96
N THR A 295 42.22 -21.06 15.43
CA THR A 295 42.57 -21.09 16.85
C THR A 295 42.85 -19.69 17.41
N PRO A 296 42.44 -19.39 18.65
CA PRO A 296 42.64 -18.07 19.24
C PRO A 296 44.12 -17.78 19.54
N TYR A 297 44.55 -16.53 19.29
CA TYR A 297 45.81 -16.01 19.83
C TYR A 297 45.75 -16.00 21.37
N GLY A 298 46.88 -16.29 22.02
CA GLY A 298 46.95 -16.39 23.50
C GLY A 298 46.64 -17.78 24.06
N GLY A 299 46.21 -18.72 23.20
CA GLY A 299 45.79 -20.06 23.61
C GLY A 299 44.36 -20.07 24.18
N GLY A 300 43.82 -21.26 24.38
CA GLY A 300 42.42 -21.46 24.76
C GLY A 300 41.84 -22.72 24.12
N ALA A 301 40.67 -23.13 24.57
CA ALA A 301 39.88 -24.13 23.84
C ALA A 301 39.02 -23.44 22.78
N GLY A 302 38.55 -24.19 21.77
CA GLY A 302 37.62 -23.69 20.76
C GLY A 302 38.28 -22.97 19.59
N MET A 303 37.45 -22.32 18.79
CA MET A 303 37.81 -21.61 17.55
C MET A 303 37.21 -20.20 17.59
N VAL A 304 37.82 -19.26 16.87
CA VAL A 304 37.36 -17.88 16.70
C VAL A 304 37.13 -17.63 15.22
N MET A 305 35.99 -17.02 14.88
CA MET A 305 35.69 -16.67 13.49
C MET A 305 36.66 -15.59 12.99
N LYS A 306 37.18 -15.78 11.78
CA LYS A 306 38.21 -14.92 11.19
C LYS A 306 37.60 -13.59 10.74
N ALA A 307 38.31 -12.49 11.00
CA ALA A 307 37.87 -11.16 10.58
C ALA A 307 37.71 -10.99 9.05
N PRO A 308 38.67 -11.40 8.20
CA PRO A 308 38.60 -11.11 6.76
C PRO A 308 37.31 -11.56 6.06
N PRO A 309 36.84 -12.83 6.15
CA PRO A 309 35.62 -13.23 5.44
C PRO A 309 34.36 -12.50 5.94
N ILE A 310 34.34 -12.00 7.17
CA ILE A 310 33.18 -11.27 7.71
C ILE A 310 33.21 -9.83 7.20
N VAL A 311 34.34 -9.15 7.31
CA VAL A 311 34.51 -7.77 6.85
C VAL A 311 34.27 -7.68 5.34
N GLU A 312 34.90 -8.56 4.56
CA GLU A 312 34.74 -8.61 3.10
C GLU A 312 33.27 -8.87 2.71
N ALA A 313 32.55 -9.71 3.45
CA ALA A 313 31.15 -9.96 3.20
C ALA A 313 30.28 -8.73 3.44
N VAL A 314 30.51 -7.99 4.53
CA VAL A 314 29.75 -6.77 4.83
C VAL A 314 30.06 -5.68 3.80
N GLU A 315 31.33 -5.48 3.45
CA GLU A 315 31.76 -4.51 2.44
C GLU A 315 31.17 -4.81 1.06
N ASP A 316 31.16 -6.07 0.64
CA ASP A 316 30.61 -6.51 -0.66
C ASP A 316 29.07 -6.38 -0.69
N VAL A 317 28.38 -6.78 0.39
CA VAL A 317 26.92 -6.72 0.48
C VAL A 317 26.40 -5.28 0.50
N LEU A 318 27.10 -4.37 1.19
CA LEU A 318 26.66 -2.98 1.37
C LEU A 318 27.21 -2.03 0.31
N GLY A 319 28.45 -2.22 -0.16
CA GLY A 319 29.11 -1.30 -1.09
C GLY A 319 29.06 0.15 -0.60
N ASP A 320 28.54 1.05 -1.43
CA ASP A 320 28.43 2.48 -1.13
C ASP A 320 27.39 2.79 -0.02
N GLU A 321 26.51 1.84 0.33
CA GLU A 321 25.50 2.02 1.38
C GLU A 321 26.04 1.74 2.80
N LEU A 322 27.28 1.23 2.92
CA LEU A 322 27.88 0.87 4.21
C LEU A 322 27.82 2.00 5.26
N PRO A 323 28.11 3.27 4.94
CA PRO A 323 28.03 4.36 5.91
C PRO A 323 26.62 4.66 6.44
N SER A 324 25.58 4.19 5.74
CA SER A 324 24.16 4.43 6.08
C SER A 324 23.47 3.21 6.69
N ALA A 325 24.07 2.02 6.60
CA ALA A 325 23.51 0.80 7.15
C ALA A 325 23.86 0.65 8.64
N HIS A 326 22.96 0.07 9.42
CA HIS A 326 23.26 -0.32 10.80
C HIS A 326 23.88 -1.73 10.81
N VAL A 327 25.07 -1.91 11.37
CA VAL A 327 25.73 -3.22 11.48
C VAL A 327 25.75 -3.66 12.95
N ALA A 328 25.19 -4.83 13.23
CA ALA A 328 25.15 -5.39 14.59
C ALA A 328 25.67 -6.83 14.64
N ILE A 329 26.50 -7.13 15.63
CA ILE A 329 27.03 -8.45 15.95
C ILE A 329 26.20 -9.05 17.08
N MET A 330 25.75 -10.29 16.88
CA MET A 330 25.04 -11.04 17.91
C MET A 330 26.04 -11.55 18.95
N SER A 331 26.01 -10.95 20.14
CA SER A 331 27.00 -11.18 21.20
C SER A 331 26.33 -11.18 22.56
N ALA A 332 26.59 -12.20 23.39
CA ALA A 332 26.05 -12.29 24.74
C ALA A 332 26.58 -11.16 25.66
N GLY A 333 27.77 -10.62 25.36
CA GLY A 333 28.37 -9.49 26.08
C GLY A 333 27.89 -8.12 25.62
N GLY A 334 27.10 -8.06 24.54
CA GLY A 334 26.60 -6.82 23.95
C GLY A 334 25.52 -6.12 24.77
N ARG A 335 25.09 -4.95 24.26
CA ARG A 335 23.96 -4.19 24.80
C ARG A 335 22.70 -5.06 24.73
N ARG A 336 21.93 -5.10 25.81
CA ARG A 336 20.69 -5.88 25.87
C ARG A 336 19.64 -5.29 24.91
N PHE A 337 19.16 -6.11 23.98
CA PHE A 337 18.12 -5.76 23.03
C PHE A 337 16.81 -5.43 23.76
N SER A 338 16.17 -4.33 23.35
CA SER A 338 14.96 -3.78 23.95
C SER A 338 14.00 -3.33 22.85
N GLN A 339 12.75 -3.05 23.21
CA GLN A 339 11.76 -2.53 22.27
C GLN A 339 12.15 -1.17 21.68
N GLU A 340 12.84 -0.33 22.46
CA GLU A 340 13.39 0.95 22.00
C GLU A 340 14.45 0.75 20.91
N ILE A 341 15.37 -0.19 21.11
CA ILE A 341 16.37 -0.55 20.09
C ILE A 341 15.68 -1.13 18.85
N ALA A 342 14.64 -1.94 19.03
CA ALA A 342 13.89 -2.48 17.90
C ALA A 342 13.23 -1.38 17.05
N GLN A 343 12.66 -0.36 17.69
CA GLN A 343 12.05 0.78 17.02
C GLN A 343 13.11 1.54 16.22
N ASP A 344 14.24 1.89 16.85
CA ASP A 344 15.36 2.56 16.19
C ASP A 344 15.84 1.76 14.97
N LEU A 345 16.12 0.46 15.12
CA LEU A 345 16.56 -0.39 14.02
C LEU A 345 15.52 -0.52 12.90
N SER A 346 14.22 -0.51 13.20
CA SER A 346 13.16 -0.61 12.18
C SER A 346 13.08 0.61 11.26
N GLU A 347 13.63 1.74 11.69
CA GLU A 347 13.70 2.99 10.93
C GLU A 347 14.98 3.10 10.09
N HIS A 348 15.98 2.25 10.34
CA HIS A 348 17.16 2.12 9.51
C HIS A 348 16.78 1.32 8.26
N GLY A 349 16.67 1.98 7.10
CA GLY A 349 16.26 1.33 5.85
C GLY A 349 17.07 0.08 5.46
N ARG A 350 18.27 -0.09 6.04
CA ARG A 350 19.09 -1.30 5.90
C ARG A 350 19.82 -1.65 7.20
N VAL A 351 19.70 -2.91 7.62
CA VAL A 351 20.31 -3.48 8.84
C VAL A 351 21.08 -4.74 8.50
N VAL A 352 22.27 -4.91 9.07
CA VAL A 352 23.12 -6.10 8.95
C VAL A 352 23.23 -6.80 10.30
N LEU A 353 22.91 -8.09 10.34
CA LEU A 353 23.01 -8.93 11.54
C LEU A 353 24.08 -10.01 11.34
N ILE A 354 25.18 -9.91 12.08
CA ILE A 354 26.31 -10.85 12.01
C ILE A 354 26.15 -11.92 13.09
N CYS A 355 25.98 -13.17 12.68
CA CYS A 355 25.84 -14.32 13.57
C CYS A 355 27.22 -14.84 13.98
N GLY A 356 27.62 -14.59 15.22
CA GLY A 356 28.81 -15.21 15.82
C GLY A 356 28.62 -16.71 16.09
N HIS A 357 29.71 -17.48 16.08
CA HIS A 357 29.72 -18.90 16.42
C HIS A 357 31.04 -19.25 17.14
N TYR A 358 31.12 -20.47 17.68
CA TYR A 358 32.28 -20.97 18.42
C TYR A 358 32.54 -20.13 19.68
N GLU A 359 33.79 -19.72 19.95
CA GLU A 359 34.11 -18.82 21.08
C GLU A 359 33.75 -17.35 20.78
N GLY A 360 33.47 -17.03 19.51
CA GLY A 360 33.11 -15.67 19.08
C GLY A 360 33.76 -15.27 17.76
N ILE A 361 33.76 -13.97 17.53
CA ILE A 361 34.33 -13.34 16.34
C ILE A 361 35.62 -12.62 16.76
N ASP A 362 36.58 -12.54 15.83
CA ASP A 362 37.77 -11.70 16.02
C ASP A 362 37.36 -10.24 16.27
N GLU A 363 37.77 -9.69 17.41
CA GLU A 363 37.38 -8.36 17.91
C GLU A 363 37.56 -7.23 16.87
N ARG A 364 38.53 -7.36 15.95
CA ARG A 364 38.77 -6.32 14.93
C ARG A 364 37.58 -6.15 13.98
N VAL A 365 36.67 -7.12 13.89
CA VAL A 365 35.44 -6.97 13.07
C VAL A 365 34.58 -5.83 13.60
N SER A 366 34.37 -5.74 14.93
CA SER A 366 33.57 -4.66 15.51
C SER A 366 34.24 -3.30 15.30
N GLU A 367 35.57 -3.24 15.47
CA GLU A 367 36.35 -2.00 15.27
C GLU A 367 36.35 -1.52 13.81
N ILE A 368 36.54 -2.42 12.84
CA ILE A 368 36.63 -2.08 11.41
C ILE A 368 35.27 -1.62 10.88
N LEU A 369 34.20 -2.34 11.23
CA LEU A 369 32.85 -2.07 10.73
C LEU A 369 32.10 -1.03 11.56
N GLY A 370 32.64 -0.62 12.71
CA GLY A 370 31.91 0.22 13.68
C GLY A 370 30.62 -0.45 14.16
N ALA A 371 30.64 -1.78 14.31
CA ALA A 371 29.44 -2.56 14.57
C ALA A 371 29.00 -2.48 16.04
N ASP A 372 27.69 -2.35 16.24
CA ASP A 372 27.07 -2.54 17.55
C ASP A 372 27.17 -4.02 17.98
N GLU A 373 27.19 -4.27 19.28
CA GLU A 373 27.02 -5.62 19.82
C GLU A 373 25.68 -5.72 20.55
N LEU A 374 24.85 -6.69 20.17
CA LEU A 374 23.51 -6.88 20.72
C LEU A 374 23.35 -8.26 21.36
N SER A 375 22.79 -8.27 22.57
CA SER A 375 22.46 -9.46 23.36
C SER A 375 20.95 -9.59 23.51
N ILE A 376 20.37 -10.78 23.26
CA ILE A 376 18.94 -11.04 23.50
C ILE A 376 18.64 -11.49 24.95
N GLY A 377 19.66 -11.56 25.82
CA GLY A 377 19.48 -11.80 27.24
C GLY A 377 20.70 -12.43 27.92
N ASP A 378 20.58 -12.59 29.24
CA ASP A 378 21.67 -13.01 30.13
C ASP A 378 21.84 -14.54 30.14
N TYR A 379 22.12 -15.11 28.96
CA TYR A 379 22.36 -16.55 28.74
C TYR A 379 23.24 -16.76 27.50
N VAL A 380 23.84 -17.96 27.39
CA VAL A 380 24.75 -18.31 26.29
C VAL A 380 24.07 -19.30 25.34
N LEU A 381 24.16 -19.03 24.05
CA LEU A 381 23.67 -19.89 22.96
C LEU A 381 24.85 -20.44 22.15
N THR A 382 24.58 -21.41 21.26
CA THR A 382 25.61 -22.02 20.41
C THR A 382 26.06 -21.13 19.25
N GLY A 383 25.23 -20.13 18.89
CA GLY A 383 25.49 -19.22 17.78
C GLY A 383 24.50 -18.06 17.75
N GLY A 384 24.79 -17.08 16.91
CA GLY A 384 24.04 -15.84 16.72
C GLY A 384 22.79 -15.98 15.85
N GLU A 385 22.51 -17.16 15.28
CA GLU A 385 21.39 -17.35 14.36
C GLU A 385 20.03 -17.13 15.02
N LEU A 386 19.83 -17.68 16.23
CA LEU A 386 18.58 -17.47 16.99
C LEU A 386 18.41 -16.01 17.44
N PRO A 387 19.44 -15.33 18.00
CA PRO A 387 19.41 -13.90 18.23
C PRO A 387 19.04 -13.08 16.98
N ALA A 388 19.66 -13.37 15.84
CA ALA A 388 19.37 -12.68 14.59
C ALA A 388 17.91 -12.88 14.14
N MET A 389 17.37 -14.09 14.28
CA MET A 389 15.95 -14.35 13.99
C MET A 389 15.02 -13.58 14.91
N VAL A 390 15.33 -13.51 16.22
CA VAL A 390 14.53 -12.75 17.20
C VAL A 390 14.52 -11.27 16.84
N ILE A 391 15.69 -10.69 16.55
CA ILE A 391 15.79 -9.27 16.19
C ILE A 391 15.08 -9.02 14.86
N ALA A 392 15.36 -9.83 13.83
CA ALA A 392 14.74 -9.68 12.50
C ALA A 392 13.21 -9.76 12.56
N ASP A 393 12.65 -10.70 13.32
CA ASP A 393 11.20 -10.78 13.55
C ASP A 393 10.67 -9.51 14.25
N THR A 394 11.34 -9.10 15.34
CA THR A 394 10.91 -7.95 16.15
C THR A 394 10.88 -6.66 15.33
N ILE A 395 11.96 -6.36 14.59
CA ILE A 395 12.05 -5.10 13.82
C ILE A 395 11.16 -5.14 12.57
N SER A 396 10.97 -6.31 11.95
CA SER A 396 10.07 -6.46 10.81
C SER A 396 8.61 -6.19 11.19
N ARG A 397 8.20 -6.59 12.40
CA ARG A 397 6.84 -6.33 12.90
C ARG A 397 6.52 -4.84 13.05
N LEU A 398 7.54 -4.01 13.26
CA LEU A 398 7.37 -2.55 13.44
C LEU A 398 7.26 -1.81 12.11
N VAL A 399 7.57 -2.45 10.99
CA VAL A 399 7.43 -1.86 9.65
C VAL A 399 5.94 -1.67 9.33
N PRO A 400 5.51 -0.43 8.98
CA PRO A 400 4.11 -0.15 8.64
C PRO A 400 3.57 -1.08 7.55
N GLY A 401 2.37 -1.63 7.79
CA GLY A 401 1.70 -2.56 6.87
C GLY A 401 2.06 -4.04 7.06
N VAL A 402 3.03 -4.36 7.92
CA VAL A 402 3.35 -5.76 8.28
C VAL A 402 2.27 -6.32 9.19
N ILE A 403 1.97 -5.65 10.30
CA ILE A 403 0.83 -5.93 11.18
C ILE A 403 -0.08 -4.69 11.27
N THR A 404 -1.31 -4.88 11.75
CA THR A 404 -2.30 -3.80 11.93
C THR A 404 -1.92 -2.90 13.11
N GLU A 405 -2.08 -1.58 12.96
CA GLU A 405 -1.76 -0.61 14.02
C GLU A 405 -2.48 -0.88 15.35
N GLU A 406 -3.74 -1.33 15.30
CA GLU A 406 -4.50 -1.72 16.51
C GLU A 406 -3.84 -2.86 17.30
N SER A 407 -3.14 -3.77 16.63
CA SER A 407 -2.39 -4.84 17.30
C SER A 407 -1.18 -4.28 18.03
N ILE A 408 -0.52 -3.29 17.45
CA ILE A 408 0.69 -2.67 18.00
C ILE A 408 0.34 -1.89 19.28
N LEU A 409 -0.78 -1.18 19.30
CA LEU A 409 -1.18 -0.34 20.45
C LEU A 409 -1.56 -1.13 21.71
N ASP A 410 -2.05 -2.37 21.56
CA ASP A 410 -2.47 -3.23 22.66
C ASP A 410 -1.33 -4.14 23.21
N GLU A 411 -0.12 -4.08 22.62
CA GLU A 411 0.99 -5.00 22.92
C GLU A 411 1.81 -4.62 24.19
N SER A 412 2.34 -5.66 24.86
CA SER A 412 3.26 -5.50 25.98
C SER A 412 4.51 -4.72 25.54
N HIS A 413 4.96 -3.76 26.35
CA HIS A 413 6.18 -2.95 26.15
C HIS A 413 6.09 -1.74 25.20
N LEU A 414 4.93 -1.49 24.57
CA LEU A 414 4.59 -0.17 24.02
C LEU A 414 3.79 0.69 25.02
N GLY A 415 3.16 0.05 26.00
CA GLY A 415 2.59 0.69 27.20
C GLY A 415 3.36 0.37 28.49
N GLU A 416 2.97 0.99 29.61
CA GLU A 416 3.58 0.83 30.94
C GLU A 416 3.46 -0.59 31.54
N TYR A 417 2.55 -1.40 31.01
CA TYR A 417 2.13 -2.67 31.61
C TYR A 417 2.32 -3.86 30.66
N VAL A 418 2.43 -5.07 31.23
CA VAL A 418 2.28 -6.30 30.45
C VAL A 418 0.81 -6.50 30.04
N GLU A 419 0.61 -7.18 28.91
CA GLU A 419 -0.69 -7.38 28.29
C GLU A 419 -1.69 -8.13 29.20
N TYR A 420 -2.96 -7.76 29.07
CA TYR A 420 -4.08 -8.34 29.80
C TYR A 420 -4.36 -9.79 29.36
N PRO A 421 -5.08 -10.60 30.17
CA PRO A 421 -5.42 -11.96 29.78
C PRO A 421 -6.47 -12.00 28.67
N HIS A 422 -6.22 -12.84 27.67
CA HIS A 422 -7.12 -13.08 26.55
C HIS A 422 -7.97 -14.33 26.77
N TYR A 423 -9.20 -14.28 26.28
CA TYR A 423 -10.16 -15.37 26.31
C TYR A 423 -10.76 -15.55 24.93
N THR A 424 -10.99 -16.79 24.54
CA THR A 424 -11.68 -17.13 23.29
C THR A 424 -12.68 -18.25 23.54
N ARG A 425 -13.48 -18.56 22.52
CA ARG A 425 -14.51 -19.60 22.61
C ARG A 425 -13.87 -20.96 22.92
N PRO A 426 -14.54 -21.84 23.68
CA PRO A 426 -15.90 -21.71 24.25
C PRO A 426 -15.96 -20.85 25.54
N GLN A 427 -17.17 -20.38 25.90
CA GLN A 427 -17.39 -19.53 27.08
C GLN A 427 -17.05 -20.20 28.41
N GLU A 428 -17.27 -21.52 28.52
CA GLU A 428 -16.84 -22.31 29.66
C GLU A 428 -15.95 -23.45 29.17
N TYR A 429 -14.80 -23.62 29.81
CA TYR A 429 -13.91 -24.74 29.55
C TYR A 429 -13.40 -25.34 30.87
N ARG A 430 -13.76 -26.60 31.13
CA ARG A 430 -13.38 -27.34 32.34
C ARG A 430 -13.76 -26.62 33.66
N GLY A 431 -14.95 -25.99 33.69
CA GLY A 431 -15.44 -25.27 34.86
C GLY A 431 -14.81 -23.88 35.08
N LEU A 432 -14.03 -23.38 34.12
CA LEU A 432 -13.56 -22.00 34.09
C LEU A 432 -14.36 -21.21 33.06
N GLU A 433 -15.03 -20.15 33.52
CA GLU A 433 -15.83 -19.26 32.69
C GLU A 433 -15.02 -18.04 32.23
N VAL A 434 -15.35 -17.55 31.03
CA VAL A 434 -14.89 -16.23 30.57
C VAL A 434 -15.49 -15.14 31.47
N PRO A 435 -14.70 -14.14 31.92
CA PRO A 435 -15.20 -13.04 32.74
C PRO A 435 -16.45 -12.38 32.14
N GLU A 436 -17.51 -12.23 32.95
CA GLU A 436 -18.83 -11.75 32.50
C GLU A 436 -18.75 -10.38 31.80
N VAL A 437 -17.84 -9.49 32.24
CA VAL A 437 -17.61 -8.19 31.61
C VAL A 437 -17.21 -8.29 30.13
N LEU A 438 -16.46 -9.33 29.75
CA LEU A 438 -16.05 -9.58 28.36
C LEU A 438 -17.19 -10.10 27.48
N LEU A 439 -18.27 -10.59 28.10
CA LEU A 439 -19.46 -11.08 27.42
C LEU A 439 -20.53 -9.98 27.26
N SER A 440 -20.36 -8.86 27.96
CA SER A 440 -21.39 -7.82 28.08
C SER A 440 -21.53 -6.90 26.85
N GLY A 441 -20.52 -6.88 25.96
CA GLY A 441 -20.45 -5.92 24.84
C GLY A 441 -20.23 -4.46 25.25
N HIS A 442 -20.07 -4.15 26.55
CA HIS A 442 -19.84 -2.80 27.03
C HIS A 442 -18.36 -2.41 26.88
N HIS A 443 -18.00 -1.84 25.72
CA HIS A 443 -16.62 -1.48 25.37
C HIS A 443 -15.86 -0.69 26.45
N ALA A 444 -16.48 0.31 27.09
CA ALA A 444 -15.83 1.07 28.16
C ALA A 444 -15.47 0.21 29.38
N ARG A 445 -16.38 -0.67 29.82
CA ARG A 445 -16.14 -1.58 30.95
C ARG A 445 -15.09 -2.64 30.61
N ILE A 446 -15.06 -3.09 29.36
CA ILE A 446 -14.04 -4.02 28.86
C ILE A 446 -12.67 -3.34 28.89
N ALA A 447 -12.56 -2.09 28.43
CA ALA A 447 -11.31 -1.33 28.45
C ALA A 447 -10.80 -1.07 29.88
N GLU A 448 -11.69 -0.70 30.80
CA GLU A 448 -11.37 -0.55 32.23
C GLU A 448 -10.85 -1.88 32.81
N TRP A 449 -11.56 -2.97 32.58
CA TRP A 449 -11.15 -4.30 33.05
C TRP A 449 -9.80 -4.72 32.46
N ARG A 450 -9.56 -4.48 31.16
CA ARG A 450 -8.28 -4.79 30.50
C ARG A 450 -7.13 -4.04 31.17
N THR A 451 -7.32 -2.74 31.42
CA THR A 451 -6.34 -1.90 32.13
C THR A 451 -6.05 -2.42 33.53
N GLU A 452 -7.09 -2.77 34.30
CA GLU A 452 -6.92 -3.31 35.65
C GLU A 452 -6.17 -4.65 35.65
N GLN A 453 -6.52 -5.56 34.72
CA GLN A 453 -5.84 -6.85 34.62
C GLN A 453 -4.38 -6.73 34.15
N ALA A 454 -4.09 -5.80 33.24
CA ALA A 454 -2.72 -5.49 32.82
C ALA A 454 -1.87 -5.03 34.01
N LYS A 455 -2.39 -4.13 34.85
CA LYS A 455 -1.72 -3.69 36.10
C LYS A 455 -1.48 -4.85 37.07
N LEU A 456 -2.51 -5.67 37.30
CA LEU A 456 -2.40 -6.83 38.21
C LEU A 456 -1.37 -7.86 37.71
N ARG A 457 -1.32 -8.14 36.40
CA ARG A 457 -0.31 -9.03 35.81
C ARG A 457 1.09 -8.44 35.88
N THR A 458 1.23 -7.14 35.62
CA THR A 458 2.53 -6.46 35.74
C THR A 458 3.06 -6.56 37.15
N ALA A 459 2.24 -6.22 38.16
CA ALA A 459 2.63 -6.33 39.57
C ALA A 459 3.04 -7.75 39.97
N ARG A 460 2.45 -8.77 39.34
CA ARG A 460 2.73 -10.17 39.63
C ARG A 460 3.99 -10.71 38.96
N TRP A 461 4.24 -10.35 37.70
CA TRP A 461 5.26 -11.00 36.86
C TRP A 461 6.43 -10.10 36.47
N ARG A 462 6.19 -8.79 36.37
CA ARG A 462 7.17 -7.77 36.01
C ARG A 462 7.05 -6.56 36.94
N PRO A 463 7.16 -6.75 38.28
CA PRO A 463 7.04 -5.64 39.22
C PRO A 463 8.10 -4.56 39.00
N ASP A 464 9.21 -4.89 38.34
CA ASP A 464 10.25 -3.96 37.90
C ASP A 464 9.74 -2.86 36.95
N LEU A 465 8.72 -3.15 36.13
CA LEU A 465 8.11 -2.16 35.25
C LEU A 465 7.30 -1.10 36.00
N LEU A 466 6.81 -1.42 37.21
CA LEU A 466 6.03 -0.47 38.04
C LEU A 466 6.90 0.47 38.86
N THR A 467 8.18 0.12 39.07
CA THR A 467 9.12 0.91 39.89
C THR A 467 9.93 1.93 39.08
N ASN A 468 9.88 1.84 37.75
CA ASN A 468 10.58 2.75 36.83
C ASN A 468 9.69 3.90 36.30
N SER A 469 8.46 4.07 36.80
CA SER A 469 7.75 5.35 36.63
C SER A 469 8.41 6.37 37.57
N ASP A 470 9.07 7.37 37.00
CA ASP A 470 9.80 8.42 37.72
C ASP A 470 9.04 8.93 38.97
N PRO A 471 9.69 9.09 40.14
CA PRO A 471 9.05 9.69 41.32
C PRO A 471 8.75 11.19 41.21
N ASP A 472 9.06 11.86 40.09
CA ASP A 472 8.98 13.33 39.93
C ASP A 472 8.34 13.75 38.58
N SER A 473 7.14 13.24 38.27
CA SER A 473 6.26 13.82 37.22
C SER A 473 4.93 14.32 37.78
#